data_AF-A0A2H9VLD8-F1
#
_entry.id   AF-A0A2H9VLD8-F1
#
_cell.length_a   1.000
_cell.length_b   1.000
_cell.length_c   1.000
_cell.angle_alpha   90.00
_cell.angle_beta   90.00
_cell.angle_gamma   90.00
#
_symmetry.space_group_name_H-M   'P 1'
#
loop_
_entity.id
_entity.type
_entity.pdbx_description
1 polymer ?
#
loop_
_entity_poly.entity_id
_entity_poly.type
_entity_poly.pdbx_seq_one_letter_code
_entity_poly.pdbx_strand_id
1 'polypeptide(L)'
;MELKSNFRLTSVSNPILQSTPPSPYAPIDILIGKWEGKGFNQIWRPFFGVPGQDRFLELNETIEQIEFEIIPGDVPNRGLLQADINLKGIRYLQSIQDANALGPNGEKLPGIHIENGMWLSVPATNDVDAPRTVARTASIPHGTAFVAQGFEVPTINGAPPFAVADITPFVIGDPSNRIRFPESVLANPSPFRTPLTDIPNVTQSIVDDPNTVLANDLKGFTVLSTSTLIISTIPLNPPPSGGGTSNISFLEGVAGNPTAQSAQIEAIFWVEKVLDAEGKEMTLLQYSQNVLLNFNGLSWPHISVATLVKQ
;
A
#
# COMPACT_ATOMS: atom_id res chain seq x y z
N MET A 1 18.20 -35.75 -24.53
CA MET A 1 17.30 -34.84 -25.26
C MET A 1 18.21 -33.79 -25.88
N GLU A 2 18.56 -33.94 -27.16
CA GLU A 2 19.41 -32.96 -27.87
C GLU A 2 18.56 -31.78 -28.33
N LEU A 3 18.96 -30.57 -27.93
CA LEU A 3 18.37 -29.33 -28.42
C LEU A 3 18.69 -29.21 -29.92
N LYS A 4 17.65 -29.04 -30.75
CA LYS A 4 17.81 -28.87 -32.21
C LYS A 4 18.76 -27.69 -32.50
N SER A 5 19.62 -27.86 -33.52
CA SER A 5 20.66 -26.92 -34.00
C SER A 5 20.21 -25.50 -34.37
N ASN A 6 18.92 -25.21 -34.26
CA ASN A 6 18.31 -23.93 -34.62
C ASN A 6 17.77 -23.20 -33.37
N PHE A 7 18.06 -23.70 -32.17
CA PHE A 7 17.75 -23.02 -30.92
C PHE A 7 18.66 -21.79 -30.78
N ARG A 8 18.09 -20.59 -30.99
CA ARG A 8 18.78 -19.32 -30.75
C ARG A 8 18.31 -18.75 -29.42
N LEU A 9 19.25 -18.53 -28.50
CA LEU A 9 19.05 -17.59 -27.40
C LEU A 9 18.99 -16.19 -28.04
N THR A 10 17.79 -15.64 -28.22
CA THR A 10 17.65 -14.22 -28.53
C THR A 10 17.96 -13.45 -27.27
N SER A 11 19.04 -12.66 -27.29
CA SER A 11 19.38 -11.76 -26.19
C SER A 11 18.18 -10.89 -25.84
N VAL A 12 17.89 -10.75 -24.56
CA VAL A 12 16.74 -10.00 -24.02
C VAL A 12 16.88 -8.49 -24.19
N SER A 13 17.97 -8.01 -24.81
CA SER A 13 18.52 -6.67 -24.67
C SER A 13 18.56 -5.84 -25.97
N ASN A 14 17.67 -6.09 -26.93
CA ASN A 14 17.52 -5.14 -28.04
C ASN A 14 16.81 -3.87 -27.52
N PRO A 15 17.43 -2.68 -27.62
CA PRO A 15 16.79 -1.44 -27.20
C PRO A 15 15.61 -1.15 -28.13
N ILE A 16 14.42 -1.01 -27.56
CA ILE A 16 13.24 -0.53 -28.28
C ILE A 16 13.15 0.96 -28.03
N LEU A 17 13.18 1.76 -29.10
CA LEU A 17 13.04 3.22 -29.05
C LEU A 17 11.61 3.57 -28.62
N GLN A 18 11.43 3.96 -27.36
CA GLN A 18 10.21 4.59 -26.86
C GLN A 18 10.37 6.11 -26.87
N SER A 19 9.29 6.85 -27.14
CA SER A 19 9.24 8.32 -27.01
C SER A 19 9.56 8.71 -25.56
N THR A 20 10.62 9.49 -25.36
CA THR A 20 11.21 9.77 -24.05
C THR A 20 10.33 10.70 -23.19
N PRO A 21 9.80 10.22 -22.05
CA PRO A 21 9.40 11.10 -20.95
C PRO A 21 10.67 11.76 -20.34
N PRO A 22 10.52 12.77 -19.46
CA PRO A 22 11.65 13.40 -18.77
C PRO A 22 12.54 12.39 -18.00
N SER A 23 11.95 11.28 -17.57
CA SER A 23 12.62 10.12 -16.97
C SER A 23 12.07 8.84 -17.59
N PRO A 24 12.91 7.84 -17.95
CA PRO A 24 12.40 6.54 -18.39
C PRO A 24 11.62 5.82 -17.26
N TYR A 25 11.89 6.15 -15.99
CA TYR A 25 11.19 5.60 -14.83
C TYR A 25 9.90 6.36 -14.50
N ALA A 26 9.53 7.39 -15.25
CA ALA A 26 8.28 8.10 -14.98
C ALA A 26 7.07 7.16 -15.10
N PRO A 27 6.10 7.19 -14.17
CA PRO A 27 5.96 8.19 -13.10
C PRO A 27 6.51 7.73 -11.73
N ILE A 28 7.14 6.55 -11.64
CA ILE A 28 7.61 5.98 -10.37
C ILE A 28 8.93 6.60 -9.89
N ASP A 29 9.56 7.45 -10.71
CA ASP A 29 10.79 8.17 -10.37
C ASP A 29 10.60 9.14 -9.19
N ILE A 30 9.38 9.61 -8.96
CA ILE A 30 9.03 10.47 -7.81
C ILE A 30 9.26 9.77 -6.46
N LEU A 31 9.21 8.43 -6.43
CA LEU A 31 9.39 7.64 -5.22
C LEU A 31 10.87 7.39 -4.88
N ILE A 32 11.80 7.55 -5.82
CA ILE A 32 13.21 7.15 -5.65
C ILE A 32 13.84 7.89 -4.47
N GLY A 33 14.52 7.14 -3.62
CA GLY A 33 15.24 7.64 -2.45
C GLY A 33 14.81 6.96 -1.16
N LYS A 34 15.38 7.44 -0.06
CA LYS A 34 15.07 6.99 1.29
C LYS A 34 14.11 7.96 1.95
N TRP A 35 13.13 7.42 2.64
CA TRP A 35 12.07 8.16 3.32
C TRP A 35 11.93 7.63 4.74
N GLU A 36 11.72 8.54 5.70
CA GLU A 36 11.56 8.21 7.11
C GLU A 36 10.44 9.06 7.70
N GLY A 37 9.65 8.50 8.61
CA GLY A 37 8.58 9.25 9.24
C GLY A 37 7.75 8.43 10.20
N LYS A 38 6.50 8.84 10.35
CA LYS A 38 5.55 8.26 11.30
C LYS A 38 4.20 8.06 10.64
N GLY A 39 3.39 7.22 11.26
CA GLY A 39 2.08 6.89 10.74
C GLY A 39 1.15 6.32 11.80
N PHE A 40 0.09 5.72 11.28
CA PHE A 40 -0.91 5.03 12.06
C PHE A 40 -1.37 3.78 11.33
N ASN A 41 -1.49 2.70 12.10
CA ASN A 41 -1.98 1.43 11.63
C ASN A 41 -3.24 1.03 12.39
N GLN A 42 -4.25 0.59 11.66
CA GLN A 42 -5.45 -0.03 12.20
C GLN A 42 -5.69 -1.37 11.52
N ILE A 43 -5.95 -2.41 12.31
CA ILE A 43 -6.34 -3.73 11.82
C ILE A 43 -7.37 -4.39 12.74
N TRP A 44 -8.42 -4.95 12.15
CA TRP A 44 -9.24 -5.95 12.83
C TRP A 44 -8.64 -7.32 12.58
N ARG A 45 -8.16 -7.97 13.64
CA ARG A 45 -7.61 -9.33 13.55
C ARG A 45 -8.64 -10.35 14.01
N PRO A 46 -8.65 -11.56 13.44
CA PRO A 46 -9.35 -12.68 14.03
C PRO A 46 -8.88 -12.91 15.47
N PHE A 47 -9.81 -13.22 16.37
CA PHE A 47 -9.53 -13.52 17.76
C PHE A 47 -10.16 -14.84 18.15
N PHE A 48 -9.34 -15.78 18.61
CA PHE A 48 -9.76 -17.13 18.93
C PHE A 48 -9.85 -17.35 20.45
N GLY A 49 -10.78 -18.20 20.87
CA GLY A 49 -10.80 -18.77 22.23
C GLY A 49 -11.73 -18.08 23.23
N VAL A 50 -12.46 -17.03 22.83
CA VAL A 50 -13.46 -16.37 23.67
C VAL A 50 -14.86 -16.49 23.05
N PRO A 51 -15.83 -17.15 23.71
CA PRO A 51 -17.18 -17.28 23.17
C PRO A 51 -17.83 -15.92 22.86
N GLY A 52 -18.36 -15.78 21.65
CA GLY A 52 -18.99 -14.54 21.19
C GLY A 52 -18.01 -13.42 20.83
N GLN A 53 -16.70 -13.68 20.87
CA GLN A 53 -15.69 -12.74 20.38
C GLN A 53 -14.79 -13.40 19.33
N ASP A 54 -14.80 -12.79 18.15
CA ASP A 54 -14.15 -13.27 16.93
C ASP A 54 -13.06 -12.31 16.43
N ARG A 55 -12.89 -11.17 17.10
CA ARG A 55 -12.07 -10.07 16.63
C ARG A 55 -11.33 -9.34 17.74
N PHE A 56 -10.26 -8.67 17.34
CA PHE A 56 -9.52 -7.72 18.14
C PHE A 56 -9.18 -6.50 17.28
N LEU A 57 -9.47 -5.30 17.77
CA LEU A 57 -9.09 -4.05 17.11
C LEU A 57 -7.68 -3.65 17.55
N GLU A 58 -6.70 -3.96 16.72
CA GLU A 58 -5.33 -3.51 16.93
C GLU A 58 -5.11 -2.15 16.26
N LEU A 59 -4.61 -1.22 17.06
CA LEU A 59 -4.23 0.14 16.69
C LEU A 59 -2.77 0.33 17.06
N ASN A 60 -1.98 0.94 16.18
CA ASN A 60 -0.58 1.26 16.44
C ASN A 60 -0.26 2.66 15.93
N GLU A 61 0.50 3.44 16.72
CA GLU A 61 1.24 4.58 16.18
C GLU A 61 2.56 4.03 15.64
N THR A 62 2.94 4.39 14.41
CA THR A 62 4.06 3.74 13.71
C THR A 62 5.25 4.67 13.52
N ILE A 63 6.44 4.07 13.47
CA ILE A 63 7.67 4.68 12.93
C ILE A 63 8.09 3.88 11.73
N GLU A 64 8.35 4.56 10.62
CA GLU A 64 8.51 3.92 9.32
C GLU A 64 9.74 4.41 8.57
N GLN A 65 10.36 3.47 7.87
CA GLN A 65 11.36 3.74 6.84
C GLN A 65 10.95 3.00 5.58
N ILE A 66 11.02 3.66 4.43
CA ILE A 66 10.93 3.02 3.12
C ILE A 66 12.04 3.53 2.21
N GLU A 67 12.69 2.64 1.49
CA GLU A 67 13.75 2.98 0.55
C GLU A 67 13.41 2.42 -0.83
N PHE A 68 13.49 3.29 -1.84
CA PHE A 68 13.25 2.95 -3.23
C PHE A 68 14.54 3.09 -4.05
N GLU A 69 14.97 2.00 -4.67
CA GLU A 69 16.19 1.93 -5.46
C GLU A 69 15.88 1.50 -6.90
N ILE A 70 16.55 2.12 -7.86
CA ILE A 70 16.41 1.77 -9.28
C ILE A 70 16.78 0.31 -9.52
N ILE A 71 15.95 -0.40 -10.29
CA ILE A 71 16.33 -1.66 -10.94
C ILE A 71 17.06 -1.29 -12.24
N PRO A 72 18.37 -1.56 -12.38
CA PRO A 72 19.12 -1.12 -13.54
C PRO A 72 18.67 -1.83 -14.82
N GLY A 73 18.47 -1.05 -15.89
CA GLY A 73 18.21 -1.57 -17.24
C GLY A 73 16.73 -1.59 -17.63
N ASP A 74 16.42 -2.39 -18.65
CA ASP A 74 15.06 -2.68 -19.09
C ASP A 74 14.56 -3.96 -18.43
N VAL A 75 13.27 -4.02 -18.12
CA VAL A 75 12.58 -5.24 -17.71
C VAL A 75 11.68 -5.69 -18.88
N PRO A 76 12.18 -6.57 -19.77
CA PRO A 76 11.50 -6.89 -21.02
C PRO A 76 10.34 -7.87 -20.82
N ASN A 77 9.18 -7.55 -21.41
CA ASN A 77 8.02 -8.43 -21.54
C ASN A 77 7.73 -8.75 -23.02
N ARG A 78 7.28 -9.98 -23.27
CA ARG A 78 7.04 -10.50 -24.64
C ARG A 78 5.59 -10.32 -25.05
N GLY A 79 5.39 -9.67 -26.20
CA GLY A 79 4.07 -9.47 -26.78
C GLY A 79 3.68 -10.62 -27.71
N LEU A 80 2.41 -11.04 -27.66
CA LEU A 80 1.82 -11.93 -28.66
C LEU A 80 0.99 -11.17 -29.69
N LEU A 81 0.11 -10.30 -29.19
CA LEU A 81 -0.84 -9.51 -29.98
C LEU A 81 -0.44 -8.04 -30.13
N GLN A 82 0.71 -7.67 -29.54
CA GLN A 82 1.41 -6.40 -29.73
C GLN A 82 2.92 -6.67 -29.76
N ALA A 83 3.71 -5.64 -30.08
CA ALA A 83 5.16 -5.72 -29.97
C ALA A 83 5.63 -5.92 -28.51
N ASP A 84 6.87 -6.38 -28.34
CA ASP A 84 7.52 -6.41 -27.03
C ASP A 84 7.53 -5.04 -26.37
N ILE A 85 7.45 -5.04 -25.05
CA ILE A 85 7.54 -3.83 -24.23
C ILE A 85 8.67 -3.97 -23.23
N ASN A 86 9.29 -2.83 -22.89
CA ASN A 86 10.24 -2.75 -21.80
C ASN A 86 9.60 -1.97 -20.65
N LEU A 87 9.48 -2.62 -19.49
CA LEU A 87 9.11 -1.96 -18.25
C LEU A 87 10.34 -1.31 -17.62
N LYS A 88 10.10 -0.36 -16.72
CA LYS A 88 11.12 0.23 -15.85
C LYS A 88 10.75 -0.01 -14.41
N GLY A 89 11.73 -0.33 -13.57
CA GLY A 89 11.45 -0.76 -12.20
C GLY A 89 12.26 -0.02 -11.15
N ILE A 90 11.68 0.10 -9.95
CA ILE A 90 12.39 0.41 -8.71
C ILE A 90 12.03 -0.68 -7.69
N ARG A 91 12.99 -1.21 -6.95
CA ARG A 91 12.74 -2.08 -5.81
C ARG A 91 12.48 -1.23 -4.57
N TYR A 92 11.76 -1.78 -3.59
CA TYR A 92 11.67 -1.15 -2.28
C TYR A 92 11.77 -2.13 -1.13
N LEU A 93 12.19 -1.60 0.02
CA LEU A 93 12.10 -2.24 1.33
C LEU A 93 11.44 -1.26 2.30
N GLN A 94 10.37 -1.69 2.96
CA GLN A 94 9.67 -0.92 3.99
C GLN A 94 9.80 -1.65 5.33
N SER A 95 10.13 -0.91 6.38
CA SER A 95 10.19 -1.39 7.76
C SER A 95 9.29 -0.52 8.63
N ILE A 96 8.43 -1.15 9.42
CA ILE A 96 7.44 -0.50 10.29
C ILE A 96 7.62 -1.04 11.71
N GLN A 97 7.74 -0.12 12.66
CA GLN A 97 7.85 -0.41 14.09
C GLN A 97 6.71 0.26 14.86
N ASP A 98 6.30 -0.34 15.98
CA ASP A 98 5.40 0.32 16.91
C ASP A 98 6.13 1.44 17.67
N ALA A 99 5.55 2.62 17.76
CA ALA A 99 6.17 3.78 18.40
C ALA A 99 6.16 3.71 19.93
N ASN A 100 5.24 2.96 20.53
CA ASN A 100 4.92 3.05 21.96
C ASN A 100 4.90 1.70 22.67
N ALA A 101 4.48 0.62 22.00
CA ALA A 101 4.38 -0.71 22.59
C ALA A 101 5.76 -1.27 22.94
N LEU A 102 5.80 -2.10 23.99
CA LEU A 102 6.97 -2.89 24.32
C LEU A 102 6.84 -4.28 23.70
N GLY A 103 7.93 -4.77 23.10
CA GLY A 103 8.01 -6.13 22.61
C GLY A 103 7.92 -7.17 23.73
N PRO A 104 7.78 -8.47 23.41
CA PRO A 104 7.61 -9.55 24.39
C PRO A 104 8.71 -9.62 25.47
N ASN A 105 9.89 -9.07 25.20
CA ASN A 105 11.04 -9.04 26.11
C ASN A 105 11.31 -7.64 26.71
N GLY A 106 10.35 -6.71 26.62
CA GLY A 106 10.53 -5.31 27.02
C GLY A 106 11.35 -4.49 26.02
N GLU A 107 11.57 -5.01 24.81
CA GLU A 107 12.24 -4.29 23.72
C GLU A 107 11.43 -3.06 23.32
N LYS A 108 12.09 -1.91 23.15
CA LYS A 108 11.46 -0.71 22.60
C LYS A 108 11.41 -0.83 21.08
N LEU A 109 10.35 -0.29 20.48
CA LEU A 109 10.12 -0.28 19.03
C LEU A 109 10.04 -1.69 18.43
N PRO A 110 9.14 -2.57 18.92
CA PRO A 110 8.96 -3.88 18.30
C PRO A 110 8.55 -3.72 16.84
N GLY A 111 9.13 -4.54 15.97
CA GLY A 111 8.77 -4.57 14.56
C GLY A 111 7.32 -5.03 14.39
N ILE A 112 6.54 -4.25 13.66
CA ILE A 112 5.19 -4.62 13.22
C ILE A 112 5.28 -5.35 11.88
N HIS A 113 6.05 -4.78 10.95
CA HIS A 113 6.06 -5.22 9.56
C HIS A 113 7.42 -4.97 8.90
N ILE A 114 7.82 -5.89 8.04
CA ILE A 114 8.87 -5.65 7.04
C ILE A 114 8.39 -6.22 5.71
N GLU A 115 8.29 -5.40 4.68
CA GLU A 115 7.87 -5.85 3.35
C GLU A 115 8.85 -5.40 2.28
N ASN A 116 9.01 -6.25 1.28
CA ASN A 116 9.82 -5.95 0.11
C ASN A 116 8.98 -6.11 -1.15
N GLY A 117 9.33 -5.33 -2.16
CA GLY A 117 8.62 -5.35 -3.42
C GLY A 117 9.29 -4.53 -4.50
N MET A 118 8.53 -4.21 -5.53
CA MET A 118 8.96 -3.31 -6.59
C MET A 118 7.76 -2.54 -7.15
N TRP A 119 8.06 -1.37 -7.68
CA TRP A 119 7.18 -0.63 -8.57
C TRP A 119 7.69 -0.74 -10.00
N LEU A 120 6.75 -0.84 -10.93
CA LEU A 120 6.98 -0.94 -12.36
C LEU A 120 6.26 0.22 -13.04
N SER A 121 6.97 0.97 -13.88
CA SER A 121 6.37 1.82 -14.91
C SER A 121 6.15 0.96 -16.15
N VAL A 122 4.88 0.85 -16.54
CA VAL A 122 4.43 0.09 -17.69
C VAL A 122 4.18 1.09 -18.82
N PRO A 123 4.89 1.00 -19.96
CA PRO A 123 4.66 1.89 -21.10
C PRO A 123 3.24 1.69 -21.64
N ALA A 124 2.78 2.61 -22.49
CA ALA A 124 1.52 2.41 -23.20
C ALA A 124 1.53 1.09 -23.98
N THR A 125 0.40 0.39 -23.93
CA THR A 125 0.18 -0.88 -24.60
C THR A 125 -0.94 -0.75 -25.63
N ASN A 126 -0.86 -1.53 -26.71
CA ASN A 126 -1.91 -1.56 -27.73
C ASN A 126 -2.89 -2.74 -27.55
N ASP A 127 -2.52 -3.73 -26.74
CA ASP A 127 -3.38 -4.87 -26.41
C ASP A 127 -3.04 -5.48 -25.03
N VAL A 128 -3.83 -5.24 -23.98
CA VAL A 128 -5.00 -4.34 -23.93
C VAL A 128 -4.60 -2.88 -24.18
N ASP A 129 -5.39 -2.14 -24.94
CA ASP A 129 -5.17 -0.70 -25.22
C ASP A 129 -5.24 0.09 -23.92
N ALA A 130 -4.09 0.58 -23.46
CA ALA A 130 -3.96 1.33 -22.23
C ALA A 130 -2.83 2.36 -22.35
N PRO A 131 -3.01 3.57 -21.78
CA PRO A 131 -1.91 4.51 -21.65
C PRO A 131 -0.85 3.94 -20.71
N ARG A 132 0.22 4.71 -20.48
CA ARG A 132 1.22 4.38 -19.46
C ARG A 132 0.53 4.15 -18.10
N THR A 133 0.85 3.04 -17.45
CA THR A 133 0.33 2.66 -16.13
C THR A 133 1.47 2.36 -15.16
N VAL A 134 1.14 2.10 -13.90
CA VAL A 134 2.07 1.62 -12.89
C VAL A 134 1.59 0.31 -12.29
N ALA A 135 2.51 -0.49 -11.78
CA ALA A 135 2.20 -1.65 -10.96
C ALA A 135 3.11 -1.71 -9.73
N ARG A 136 2.57 -2.12 -8.58
CA ARG A 136 3.32 -2.50 -7.37
C ARG A 136 3.15 -3.99 -7.14
N THR A 137 4.26 -4.68 -6.97
CA THR A 137 4.26 -6.10 -6.57
C THR A 137 4.97 -6.23 -5.23
N ALA A 138 4.38 -6.94 -4.28
CA ALA A 138 4.97 -7.10 -2.95
C ALA A 138 4.80 -8.51 -2.40
N SER A 139 5.73 -8.88 -1.52
CA SER A 139 5.67 -10.09 -0.69
C SER A 139 5.60 -9.67 0.77
N ILE A 140 4.57 -10.16 1.46
CA ILE A 140 4.19 -9.77 2.80
C ILE A 140 4.53 -10.92 3.75
N PRO A 141 5.29 -10.68 4.85
CA PRO A 141 5.76 -11.74 5.76
C PRO A 141 4.63 -12.45 6.51
N HIS A 142 3.39 -12.00 6.37
CA HIS A 142 2.18 -12.68 6.85
C HIS A 142 1.67 -13.78 5.91
N GLY A 143 2.37 -14.04 4.80
CA GLY A 143 2.02 -15.09 3.84
C GLY A 143 1.07 -14.65 2.74
N THR A 144 1.15 -13.38 2.33
CA THR A 144 0.42 -12.85 1.18
C THR A 144 1.41 -12.28 0.17
N ALA A 145 1.15 -12.45 -1.11
CA ALA A 145 1.79 -11.67 -2.18
C ALA A 145 0.71 -11.00 -3.02
N PHE A 146 1.02 -9.86 -3.64
CA PHE A 146 0.06 -9.17 -4.49
C PHE A 146 0.68 -8.49 -5.70
N VAL A 147 -0.17 -8.22 -6.69
CA VAL A 147 0.08 -7.30 -7.79
C VAL A 147 -1.05 -6.28 -7.79
N ALA A 148 -0.72 -5.02 -7.53
CA ALA A 148 -1.66 -3.90 -7.62
C ALA A 148 -1.27 -3.03 -8.81
N GLN A 149 -2.24 -2.62 -9.61
CA GLN A 149 -2.01 -1.82 -10.81
C GLN A 149 -2.81 -0.52 -10.76
N GLY A 150 -2.36 0.47 -11.50
CA GLY A 150 -3.09 1.71 -11.66
C GLY A 150 -2.30 2.76 -12.42
N PHE A 151 -2.36 4.01 -11.98
CA PHE A 151 -1.95 5.15 -12.80
C PHE A 151 -1.53 6.36 -11.97
N GLU A 152 -0.90 7.32 -12.65
CA GLU A 152 -0.62 8.65 -12.13
C GLU A 152 -1.81 9.58 -12.43
N VAL A 153 -2.19 10.39 -11.44
CA VAL A 153 -3.16 11.48 -11.60
C VAL A 153 -2.40 12.78 -11.93
N PRO A 154 -2.95 13.68 -12.77
CA PRO A 154 -2.33 14.98 -13.02
C PRO A 154 -1.95 15.72 -11.73
N THR A 155 -0.73 16.23 -11.67
CA THR A 155 -0.24 17.02 -10.52
C THR A 155 -1.16 18.20 -10.26
N ILE A 156 -1.51 18.40 -9.00
CA ILE A 156 -2.29 19.55 -8.54
C ILE A 156 -1.40 20.53 -7.78
N ASN A 157 -1.85 21.79 -7.70
CA ASN A 157 -1.28 22.78 -6.80
C ASN A 157 -1.96 22.66 -5.43
N GLY A 158 -1.17 22.63 -4.36
CA GLY A 158 -1.69 22.49 -3.00
C GLY A 158 -1.85 21.04 -2.51
N ALA A 159 -2.44 20.90 -1.32
CA ALA A 159 -2.59 19.63 -0.62
C ALA A 159 -3.53 18.65 -1.36
N PRO A 160 -3.28 17.33 -1.24
CA PRO A 160 -4.19 16.33 -1.80
C PRO A 160 -5.55 16.32 -1.09
N PRO A 161 -6.63 15.98 -1.80
CA PRO A 161 -7.89 15.65 -1.17
C PRO A 161 -7.81 14.25 -0.55
N PHE A 162 -7.94 14.15 0.77
CA PHE A 162 -8.08 12.86 1.45
C PHE A 162 -9.55 12.43 1.46
N ALA A 163 -9.84 11.29 0.85
CA ALA A 163 -11.13 10.63 1.04
C ALA A 163 -11.20 10.00 2.44
N VAL A 164 -12.41 9.86 2.99
CA VAL A 164 -12.61 9.18 4.28
C VAL A 164 -12.20 7.71 4.15
N ALA A 165 -11.27 7.28 5.01
CA ALA A 165 -10.88 5.88 5.14
C ALA A 165 -11.70 5.22 6.27
N ASP A 166 -12.89 4.72 5.95
CA ASP A 166 -13.76 4.12 6.98
C ASP A 166 -13.29 2.72 7.38
N ILE A 167 -13.02 2.51 8.67
CA ILE A 167 -12.57 1.23 9.23
C ILE A 167 -13.70 0.23 9.50
N THR A 168 -14.96 0.61 9.25
CA THR A 168 -16.13 -0.18 9.62
C THR A 168 -16.24 -1.44 8.77
N PRO A 169 -16.23 -2.63 9.37
CA PRO A 169 -16.44 -3.89 8.65
C PRO A 169 -17.79 -3.94 7.94
N PHE A 170 -17.90 -4.74 6.89
CA PHE A 170 -19.13 -4.89 6.12
C PHE A 170 -19.31 -6.31 5.61
N VAL A 171 -20.53 -6.68 5.21
CA VAL A 171 -20.81 -8.01 4.65
C VAL A 171 -20.02 -8.23 3.37
N ILE A 172 -19.34 -9.37 3.22
CA ILE A 172 -18.53 -9.67 2.02
C ILE A 172 -19.38 -9.48 0.77
N GLY A 173 -18.90 -8.65 -0.16
CA GLY A 173 -19.59 -8.33 -1.42
C GLY A 173 -20.69 -7.25 -1.31
N ASP A 174 -20.97 -6.71 -0.11
CA ASP A 174 -21.92 -5.62 0.11
C ASP A 174 -21.33 -4.52 1.02
N PRO A 175 -20.52 -3.59 0.45
CA PRO A 175 -19.94 -2.46 1.18
C PRO A 175 -20.94 -1.50 1.82
N SER A 176 -22.22 -1.57 1.43
CA SER A 176 -23.28 -0.72 2.00
C SER A 176 -23.80 -1.26 3.33
N ASN A 177 -23.68 -2.58 3.55
CA ASN A 177 -24.13 -3.25 4.77
C ASN A 177 -23.01 -3.32 5.82
N ARG A 178 -22.78 -2.18 6.47
CA ARG A 178 -21.73 -1.98 7.47
C ARG A 178 -22.16 -2.41 8.87
N ILE A 179 -21.22 -3.00 9.61
CA ILE A 179 -21.40 -3.48 10.98
C ILE A 179 -20.43 -2.75 11.88
N ARG A 180 -20.95 -1.91 12.78
CA ARG A 180 -20.15 -1.22 13.80
C ARG A 180 -20.00 -2.09 15.04
N PHE A 181 -18.81 -2.06 15.61
CA PHE A 181 -18.47 -2.82 16.81
C PHE A 181 -18.07 -1.88 17.96
N PRO A 182 -18.35 -2.24 19.23
CA PRO A 182 -18.10 -1.37 20.36
C PRO A 182 -16.62 -1.03 20.56
N GLU A 183 -15.70 -1.88 20.08
CA GLU A 183 -14.27 -1.65 20.16
C GLU A 183 -13.82 -0.41 19.38
N SER A 184 -14.53 0.01 18.34
CA SER A 184 -14.17 1.20 17.55
C SER A 184 -14.47 2.52 18.27
N VAL A 185 -15.14 2.48 19.43
CA VAL A 185 -15.43 3.67 20.24
C VAL A 185 -14.41 3.73 21.38
N LEU A 186 -13.43 4.63 21.29
CA LEU A 186 -12.32 4.70 22.25
C LEU A 186 -12.77 4.94 23.70
N ALA A 187 -13.87 5.68 23.88
CA ALA A 187 -14.46 5.95 25.19
C ALA A 187 -15.03 4.70 25.86
N ASN A 188 -15.33 3.64 25.09
CA ASN A 188 -15.75 2.36 25.63
C ASN A 188 -14.51 1.55 26.05
N PRO A 189 -14.37 1.19 27.35
CA PRO A 189 -13.35 0.24 27.75
C PRO A 189 -13.59 -1.11 27.06
N SER A 190 -12.55 -1.66 26.45
CA SER A 190 -12.62 -2.98 25.83
C SER A 190 -11.30 -3.73 26.04
N PRO A 191 -11.33 -5.01 26.46
CA PRO A 191 -10.14 -5.86 26.46
C PRO A 191 -9.79 -6.38 25.05
N PHE A 192 -10.59 -6.05 24.04
CA PHE A 192 -10.42 -6.50 22.65
C PHE A 192 -10.01 -5.37 21.71
N ARG A 193 -9.33 -4.36 22.26
CA ARG A 193 -8.68 -3.28 21.53
C ARG A 193 -7.30 -3.02 22.12
N THR A 194 -6.35 -2.51 21.33
CA THR A 194 -5.09 -1.97 21.87
C THR A 194 -5.35 -1.03 23.05
N PRO A 195 -4.69 -1.24 24.21
CA PRO A 195 -4.83 -0.40 25.39
C PRO A 195 -4.49 1.07 25.10
N LEU A 196 -5.23 2.00 25.70
CA LEU A 196 -4.98 3.45 25.50
C LEU A 196 -3.59 3.91 25.95
N THR A 197 -2.95 3.17 26.86
CA THR A 197 -1.57 3.44 27.29
C THR A 197 -0.55 3.24 26.17
N ASP A 198 -0.87 2.40 25.19
CA ASP A 198 0.03 2.01 24.11
C ASP A 198 -0.24 2.84 22.83
N ILE A 199 -1.27 3.69 22.86
CA ILE A 199 -1.67 4.60 21.77
C ILE A 199 -2.05 6.00 22.31
N PRO A 200 -1.15 6.67 23.05
CA PRO A 200 -1.45 7.91 23.78
C PRO A 200 -1.93 9.06 22.90
N ASN A 201 -1.63 9.07 21.59
CA ASN A 201 -2.02 10.16 20.69
C ASN A 201 -3.21 9.82 19.77
N VAL A 202 -3.75 8.60 19.85
CA VAL A 202 -4.87 8.18 19.00
C VAL A 202 -6.18 8.75 19.52
N THR A 203 -6.88 9.49 18.65
CA THR A 203 -8.17 10.12 18.94
C THR A 203 -9.32 9.36 18.25
N GLN A 204 -10.56 9.63 18.65
CA GLN A 204 -11.72 9.02 18.00
C GLN A 204 -11.79 9.38 16.51
N SER A 205 -11.39 10.60 16.13
CA SER A 205 -11.37 10.99 14.71
C SER A 205 -10.37 10.19 13.89
N ILE A 206 -9.24 9.80 14.47
CA ILE A 206 -8.25 8.92 13.82
C ILE A 206 -8.80 7.51 13.66
N VAL A 207 -9.55 7.01 14.65
CA VAL A 207 -10.20 5.69 14.55
C VAL A 207 -11.32 5.70 13.50
N ASP A 208 -12.13 6.75 13.47
CA ASP A 208 -13.24 6.87 12.51
C ASP A 208 -12.74 7.08 11.06
N ASP A 209 -11.62 7.78 10.91
CA ASP A 209 -10.96 8.07 9.63
C ASP A 209 -9.43 8.22 9.81
N PRO A 210 -8.65 7.15 9.56
CA PRO A 210 -7.20 7.20 9.63
C PRO A 210 -6.57 8.25 8.73
N ASN A 211 -7.20 8.62 7.60
CA ASN A 211 -6.65 9.66 6.73
C ASN A 211 -6.63 11.05 7.38
N THR A 212 -7.31 11.24 8.52
CA THR A 212 -7.16 12.45 9.33
C THR A 212 -5.73 12.64 9.85
N VAL A 213 -4.95 11.57 10.04
CA VAL A 213 -3.52 11.65 10.37
C VAL A 213 -2.77 12.40 9.28
N LEU A 214 -2.97 12.00 8.02
CA LEU A 214 -2.33 12.63 6.85
C LEU A 214 -2.69 14.12 6.74
N ALA A 215 -3.97 14.45 6.91
CA ALA A 215 -4.44 15.83 6.90
C ALA A 215 -3.86 16.68 8.05
N ASN A 216 -3.69 16.07 9.23
CA ASN A 216 -3.10 16.75 10.39
C ASN A 216 -1.61 17.01 10.19
N ASP A 217 -0.87 16.07 9.63
CA ASP A 217 0.57 16.18 9.39
C ASP A 217 0.92 17.32 8.41
N LEU A 218 0.00 17.68 7.52
CA LEU A 218 0.17 18.80 6.60
C LEU A 218 -0.05 20.19 7.23
N LYS A 219 -0.64 20.31 8.44
CA LYS A 219 -1.00 21.62 9.03
C LYS A 219 0.19 22.55 9.30
N GLY A 220 1.41 22.01 9.37
CA GLY A 220 2.65 22.77 9.56
C GLY A 220 3.33 23.20 8.25
N PHE A 221 2.77 22.83 7.09
CA PHE A 221 3.41 23.01 5.80
C PHE A 221 2.57 23.87 4.84
N THR A 222 3.26 24.62 3.98
CA THR A 222 2.64 25.15 2.76
C THR A 222 2.86 24.16 1.63
N VAL A 223 1.82 23.44 1.22
CA VAL A 223 1.93 22.50 0.10
C VAL A 223 1.94 23.25 -1.22
N LEU A 224 3.01 23.07 -1.99
CA LEU A 224 3.19 23.72 -3.30
C LEU A 224 2.54 22.90 -4.41
N SER A 225 2.80 21.59 -4.43
CA SER A 225 2.29 20.68 -5.44
C SER A 225 2.23 19.25 -4.94
N THR A 226 1.29 18.47 -5.46
CA THR A 226 1.15 17.04 -5.16
C THR A 226 1.05 16.19 -6.42
N SER A 227 1.96 15.22 -6.56
CA SER A 227 1.86 14.13 -7.54
C SER A 227 1.25 12.91 -6.89
N THR A 228 0.36 12.19 -7.59
CA THR A 228 -0.40 11.08 -6.99
C THR A 228 -0.32 9.82 -7.83
N LEU A 229 -0.03 8.69 -7.19
CA LEU A 229 -0.17 7.34 -7.78
C LEU A 229 -1.32 6.61 -7.08
N ILE A 230 -2.22 6.04 -7.87
CA ILE A 230 -3.32 5.20 -7.38
C ILE A 230 -3.10 3.79 -7.89
N ILE A 231 -3.20 2.78 -7.01
CA ILE A 231 -3.09 1.37 -7.35
C ILE A 231 -4.16 0.53 -6.65
N SER A 232 -4.62 -0.52 -7.31
CA SER A 232 -5.55 -1.50 -6.76
C SER A 232 -5.24 -2.90 -7.28
N THR A 233 -5.50 -3.92 -6.47
CA THR A 233 -5.50 -5.32 -6.92
C THR A 233 -6.77 -5.67 -7.70
N ILE A 234 -7.81 -4.84 -7.62
CA ILE A 234 -8.97 -4.92 -8.49
C ILE A 234 -8.69 -4.11 -9.77
N PRO A 235 -9.12 -4.59 -10.95
CA PRO A 235 -8.98 -3.84 -12.19
C PRO A 235 -9.50 -2.41 -12.10
N LEU A 236 -8.66 -1.45 -12.46
CA LEU A 236 -9.02 -0.04 -12.64
C LEU A 236 -9.30 0.22 -14.12
N ASN A 237 -9.57 1.47 -14.50
CA ASN A 237 -9.61 1.82 -15.92
C ASN A 237 -8.90 3.16 -16.12
N PRO A 238 -7.61 3.17 -16.49
CA PRO A 238 -6.71 2.04 -16.83
C PRO A 238 -5.88 1.48 -15.63
N PRO A 239 -5.32 0.24 -15.68
CA PRO A 239 -5.53 -0.79 -16.69
C PRO A 239 -6.76 -1.68 -16.38
N PRO A 240 -7.56 -2.06 -17.40
CA PRO A 240 -8.85 -2.75 -17.25
C PRO A 240 -8.79 -4.21 -16.79
N SER A 241 -7.60 -4.75 -16.54
CA SER A 241 -7.42 -6.16 -16.17
C SER A 241 -6.10 -6.42 -15.46
N GLY A 242 -6.00 -7.60 -14.82
CA GLY A 242 -4.82 -8.05 -14.09
C GLY A 242 -4.86 -7.64 -12.61
N GLY A 243 -3.74 -7.87 -11.93
CA GLY A 243 -3.65 -7.67 -10.47
C GLY A 243 -4.16 -8.86 -9.68
N GLY A 244 -4.21 -8.70 -8.36
CA GLY A 244 -4.76 -9.69 -7.43
C GLY A 244 -3.87 -9.94 -6.22
N THR A 245 -4.38 -10.74 -5.30
CA THR A 245 -3.68 -11.24 -4.12
C THR A 245 -3.50 -12.76 -4.22
N SER A 246 -2.50 -13.29 -3.51
CA SER A 246 -2.27 -14.71 -3.34
C SER A 246 -1.89 -14.97 -1.89
N ASN A 247 -2.60 -15.86 -1.20
CA ASN A 247 -2.42 -16.12 0.22
C ASN A 247 -1.96 -17.55 0.48
N ILE A 248 -1.26 -17.76 1.60
CA ILE A 248 -0.98 -19.09 2.13
C ILE A 248 -2.27 -19.76 2.64
N SER A 249 -2.24 -21.10 2.72
CA SER A 249 -3.40 -21.91 3.12
C SER A 249 -3.99 -21.55 4.49
N PHE A 250 -3.16 -21.08 5.42
CA PHE A 250 -3.64 -20.66 6.74
C PHE A 250 -4.63 -19.49 6.64
N LEU A 251 -4.34 -18.51 5.78
CA LEU A 251 -5.19 -17.33 5.58
C LEU A 251 -6.44 -17.67 4.78
N GLU A 252 -6.30 -18.48 3.72
CA GLU A 252 -7.41 -18.95 2.89
C GLU A 252 -8.41 -19.81 3.68
N GLY A 253 -7.93 -20.54 4.71
CA GLY A 253 -8.77 -21.44 5.48
C GLY A 253 -9.32 -22.59 4.63
N VAL A 254 -10.48 -23.12 5.04
CA VAL A 254 -11.24 -24.08 4.23
C VAL A 254 -12.20 -23.32 3.32
N ALA A 255 -12.58 -23.92 2.19
CA ALA A 255 -13.46 -23.28 1.21
C ALA A 255 -14.73 -22.68 1.87
N GLY A 256 -14.90 -21.37 1.71
CA GLY A 256 -16.03 -20.62 2.28
C GLY A 256 -15.87 -20.17 3.74
N ASN A 257 -14.72 -20.45 4.38
CA ASN A 257 -14.44 -20.05 5.75
C ASN A 257 -12.98 -19.60 5.92
N PRO A 258 -12.63 -18.42 5.37
CA PRO A 258 -11.27 -17.88 5.48
C PRO A 258 -10.95 -17.44 6.91
N THR A 259 -9.69 -17.63 7.30
CA THR A 259 -9.18 -17.21 8.62
C THR A 259 -8.91 -15.71 8.65
N ALA A 260 -8.26 -15.17 7.61
CA ALA A 260 -7.96 -13.75 7.41
C ALA A 260 -7.45 -13.57 5.97
N GLN A 261 -8.28 -13.91 4.99
CA GLN A 261 -7.88 -13.87 3.60
C GLN A 261 -7.70 -12.42 3.15
N SER A 262 -6.50 -12.02 2.69
CA SER A 262 -6.30 -10.72 2.05
C SER A 262 -6.96 -10.75 0.68
N ALA A 263 -8.14 -10.15 0.58
CA ALA A 263 -8.99 -10.22 -0.61
C ALA A 263 -8.69 -9.12 -1.63
N GLN A 264 -8.35 -7.94 -1.14
CA GLN A 264 -8.10 -6.76 -1.97
C GLN A 264 -7.12 -5.83 -1.27
N ILE A 265 -6.30 -5.15 -2.06
CA ILE A 265 -5.43 -4.08 -1.61
C ILE A 265 -5.65 -2.89 -2.52
N GLU A 266 -5.84 -1.72 -1.93
CA GLU A 266 -5.84 -0.43 -2.61
C GLU A 266 -4.87 0.49 -1.90
N ALA A 267 -4.15 1.30 -2.66
CA ALA A 267 -3.30 2.32 -2.07
C ALA A 267 -3.22 3.57 -2.93
N ILE A 268 -3.11 4.71 -2.25
CA ILE A 268 -2.80 5.99 -2.86
C ILE A 268 -1.50 6.49 -2.26
N PHE A 269 -0.58 6.91 -3.12
CA PHE A 269 0.70 7.51 -2.76
C PHE A 269 0.68 8.96 -3.25
N TRP A 270 0.92 9.89 -2.35
CA TRP A 270 1.06 11.31 -2.65
C TRP A 270 2.51 11.72 -2.40
N VAL A 271 3.12 12.37 -3.39
CA VAL A 271 4.45 12.98 -3.24
C VAL A 271 4.28 14.48 -3.30
N GLU A 272 4.42 15.13 -2.16
CA GLU A 272 4.23 16.57 -1.99
C GLU A 272 5.55 17.32 -1.99
N LYS A 273 5.60 18.44 -2.72
CA LYS A 273 6.59 19.48 -2.47
C LYS A 273 5.99 20.49 -1.50
N VAL A 274 6.70 20.78 -0.43
CA VAL A 274 6.19 21.64 0.65
C VAL A 274 7.24 22.65 1.10
N LEU A 275 6.78 23.74 1.71
CA LEU A 275 7.60 24.62 2.54
C LEU A 275 7.28 24.36 4.02
N ASP A 276 8.29 24.21 4.86
CA ASP A 276 8.12 24.21 6.32
C ASP A 276 7.83 25.63 6.86
N ALA A 277 7.69 25.75 8.19
CA ALA A 277 7.39 27.01 8.86
C ALA A 277 8.48 28.09 8.65
N GLU A 278 9.71 27.66 8.40
CA GLU A 278 10.87 28.50 8.12
C GLU A 278 11.05 28.81 6.63
N GLY A 279 10.19 28.26 5.76
CA GLY A 279 10.24 28.47 4.31
C GLY A 279 11.26 27.59 3.58
N LYS A 280 11.75 26.52 4.21
CA LYS A 280 12.63 25.55 3.57
C LYS A 280 11.81 24.55 2.76
N GLU A 281 12.26 24.31 1.52
CA GLU A 281 11.66 23.28 0.67
C GLU A 281 11.96 21.86 1.17
N MET A 282 10.93 21.04 1.23
CA MET A 282 10.98 19.63 1.58
C MET A 282 10.14 18.80 0.61
N THR A 283 10.38 17.49 0.58
CA THR A 283 9.53 16.53 -0.12
C THR A 283 8.97 15.53 0.87
N LEU A 284 7.65 15.39 0.87
CA LEU A 284 6.93 14.41 1.65
C LEU A 284 6.46 13.29 0.75
N LEU A 285 6.34 12.10 1.32
CA LEU A 285 5.62 10.96 0.79
C LEU A 285 4.53 10.63 1.81
N GLN A 286 3.27 10.91 1.47
CA GLN A 286 2.12 10.40 2.19
C GLN A 286 1.56 9.16 1.49
N TYR A 287 1.11 8.16 2.24
CA TYR A 287 0.34 7.07 1.65
C TYR A 287 -0.86 6.70 2.53
N SER A 288 -1.89 6.18 1.87
CA SER A 288 -3.02 5.51 2.50
C SER A 288 -3.22 4.17 1.81
N GLN A 289 -3.10 3.08 2.56
CA GLN A 289 -3.25 1.72 2.08
C GLN A 289 -4.41 1.06 2.83
N ASN A 290 -5.36 0.50 2.08
CA ASN A 290 -6.47 -0.27 2.60
C ASN A 290 -6.38 -1.70 2.09
N VAL A 291 -6.20 -2.65 3.02
CA VAL A 291 -6.30 -4.07 2.76
C VAL A 291 -7.65 -4.57 3.28
N LEU A 292 -8.43 -5.23 2.43
CA LEU A 292 -9.63 -5.92 2.88
C LEU A 292 -9.26 -7.35 3.29
N LEU A 293 -9.39 -7.63 4.58
CA LEU A 293 -9.28 -8.98 5.13
C LEU A 293 -10.67 -9.61 5.17
N ASN A 294 -10.84 -10.82 4.67
CA ASN A 294 -12.09 -11.56 4.75
C ASN A 294 -11.99 -12.64 5.81
N PHE A 295 -12.88 -12.60 6.79
CA PHE A 295 -13.10 -13.67 7.76
C PHE A 295 -14.46 -13.50 8.45
N ASN A 296 -15.00 -14.61 8.96
CA ASN A 296 -16.31 -14.65 9.64
C ASN A 296 -17.45 -13.95 8.88
N GLY A 297 -17.49 -14.09 7.54
CA GLY A 297 -18.55 -13.53 6.69
C GLY A 297 -18.48 -12.03 6.43
N LEU A 298 -17.46 -11.33 6.95
CA LEU A 298 -17.26 -9.90 6.75
C LEU A 298 -15.95 -9.59 6.02
N SER A 299 -15.95 -8.47 5.31
CA SER A 299 -14.76 -7.77 4.86
C SER A 299 -14.39 -6.73 5.91
N TRP A 300 -13.14 -6.80 6.35
CA TRP A 300 -12.58 -6.00 7.43
C TRP A 300 -11.53 -5.06 6.85
N PRO A 301 -11.78 -3.75 6.81
CA PRO A 301 -10.75 -2.78 6.44
C PRO A 301 -9.58 -2.85 7.42
N HIS A 302 -8.38 -2.94 6.85
CA HIS A 302 -7.10 -2.78 7.52
C HIS A 302 -6.39 -1.62 6.85
N ILE A 303 -6.29 -0.51 7.57
CA ILE A 303 -5.82 0.77 7.03
C ILE A 303 -4.49 1.15 7.67
N SER A 304 -3.50 1.40 6.82
CA SER A 304 -2.20 1.96 7.22
C SER A 304 -2.01 3.29 6.49
N VAL A 305 -1.61 4.31 7.24
CA VAL A 305 -1.32 5.66 6.73
C VAL A 305 -0.01 6.15 7.30
N ALA A 306 0.79 6.87 6.52
CA ALA A 306 2.00 7.50 7.02
C ALA A 306 2.37 8.77 6.26
N THR A 307 3.11 9.64 6.93
CA THR A 307 3.79 10.81 6.36
C THR A 307 5.29 10.65 6.53
N LEU A 308 6.01 10.53 5.42
CA LEU A 308 7.44 10.27 5.39
C LEU A 308 8.18 11.44 4.73
N VAL A 309 9.31 11.84 5.31
CA VAL A 309 10.16 12.90 4.79
C VAL A 309 11.29 12.29 3.97
N LYS A 310 11.56 12.84 2.79
CA LYS A 310 12.72 12.45 1.98
C LYS A 310 14.02 12.83 2.68
N GLN A 311 14.96 11.88 2.76
CA GLN A 311 16.28 12.06 3.39
C GLN A 311 17.35 12.53 2.41
#